data_AF-A0A1V5C8H4-F1
#
_entry.id   AF-A0A1V5C8H4-F1
#
_cell.length_a   1.000
_cell.length_b   1.000
_cell.length_c   1.000
_cell.angle_alpha   90.00
_cell.angle_beta   90.00
_cell.angle_gamma   90.00
#
_symmetry.space_group_name_H-M   'P 1'
#
loop_
_entity.id
_entity.type
_entity.pdbx_description
1 polymer ?
#
loop_
_entity_poly.entity_id
_entity_poly.type
_entity_poly.pdbx_seq_one_letter_code
_entity_poly.pdbx_strand_id
1 'polypeptide(L)'
;MKKCIALSMHHYAEGFVDNPGLKERRLSELSTNMATLLRQIAAVDGAIAGRSACPPEMMQDSKFMTGEQKRKVLGQWDKFIKGGFSHHLFTDAIYQHLNLHCGFIAHFNRMGFYSTYWNGDFIAFAKQTDMVLLPVPGVFINWERFLLSFQCWGEWAGMGATMLHSLKSHLSSTLRELEGEVIDAFHHDLEQLYPLQVEERKRIAEEADTYRRKVVELTTKLDDMDIDSFLEDRIASYKTLFPTLDPANFVEAGLVSNLC
;
A
#
# COMPACT_ATOMS: atom_id res chain seq x y z
N MET A 1 7.04 -8.67 -26.45
CA MET A 1 6.20 -8.44 -25.24
C MET A 1 6.95 -8.95 -24.02
N LYS A 2 7.50 -8.05 -23.20
CA LYS A 2 8.12 -8.42 -21.91
C LYS A 2 7.01 -8.85 -20.94
N LYS A 3 7.13 -10.04 -20.36
CA LYS A 3 6.16 -10.56 -19.38
C LYS A 3 6.60 -10.08 -17.98
N CYS A 4 5.92 -9.08 -17.44
CA CYS A 4 6.23 -8.51 -16.12
C CYS A 4 5.38 -9.21 -15.03
N ILE A 5 6.05 -9.85 -14.07
CA ILE A 5 5.47 -10.51 -12.88
C ILE A 5 5.96 -9.84 -11.58
N ALA A 6 6.84 -8.84 -11.66
CA ALA A 6 7.24 -8.02 -10.52
C ALA A 6 7.37 -6.59 -11.02
N LEU A 7 6.46 -5.73 -10.57
CA LEU A 7 6.46 -4.33 -10.95
C LEU A 7 7.65 -3.66 -10.27
N SER A 8 8.48 -3.05 -11.09
CA SER A 8 9.48 -2.09 -10.65
C SER A 8 8.91 -0.70 -10.80
N MET A 9 9.34 0.21 -9.92
CA MET A 9 9.00 1.64 -9.80
C MET A 9 9.01 2.45 -11.11
N HIS A 10 9.47 1.89 -12.23
CA HIS A 10 9.66 2.59 -13.49
C HIS A 10 9.11 1.85 -14.72
N HIS A 11 8.55 0.65 -14.55
CA HIS A 11 8.09 -0.17 -15.68
C HIS A 11 6.82 -0.97 -15.34
N TYR A 12 5.68 -0.38 -15.66
CA TYR A 12 4.38 -1.06 -15.63
C TYR A 12 4.07 -1.67 -17.01
N ALA A 13 3.31 -2.77 -17.00
CA ALA A 13 2.63 -3.19 -18.22
C ALA A 13 1.62 -2.10 -18.62
N GLU A 14 1.45 -1.86 -19.91
CA GLU A 14 0.48 -0.89 -20.42
C GLU A 14 -0.92 -1.19 -19.86
N GLY A 15 -1.58 -0.18 -19.26
CA GLY A 15 -2.88 -0.33 -18.61
C GLY A 15 -2.88 -1.06 -17.25
N PHE A 16 -1.73 -1.22 -16.58
CA PHE A 16 -1.66 -1.86 -15.26
C PHE A 16 -2.55 -1.17 -14.22
N VAL A 17 -2.49 0.15 -14.15
CA VAL A 17 -3.23 0.92 -13.14
C VAL A 17 -4.73 0.90 -13.42
N ASP A 18 -5.11 0.80 -14.69
CA ASP A 18 -6.50 0.74 -15.16
C ASP A 18 -7.11 -0.67 -15.09
N ASN A 19 -6.32 -1.69 -14.72
CA ASN A 19 -6.80 -3.08 -14.60
C ASN A 19 -6.98 -3.46 -13.12
N PRO A 20 -8.22 -3.49 -12.60
CA PRO A 20 -8.49 -3.75 -11.19
C PRO A 20 -7.90 -5.07 -10.69
N GLY A 21 -7.94 -6.13 -11.52
CA GLY A 21 -7.45 -7.45 -11.13
C GLY A 21 -5.93 -7.58 -11.13
N LEU A 22 -5.20 -6.76 -11.91
CA LEU A 22 -3.74 -6.67 -11.80
C LEU A 22 -3.34 -5.83 -10.59
N LYS A 23 -4.03 -4.72 -10.36
CA LYS A 23 -3.81 -3.84 -9.21
C LYS A 23 -4.05 -4.56 -7.88
N GLU A 24 -5.17 -5.26 -7.74
CA GLU A 24 -5.51 -6.03 -6.55
C GLU A 24 -4.43 -7.08 -6.21
N ARG A 25 -4.01 -7.86 -7.22
CA ARG A 25 -2.93 -8.85 -7.05
C ARG A 25 -1.64 -8.20 -6.58
N ARG A 26 -1.24 -7.07 -7.18
CA ARG A 26 -0.03 -6.36 -6.78
C ARG A 26 -0.12 -5.82 -5.34
N LEU A 27 -1.23 -5.19 -4.97
CA LEU A 27 -1.42 -4.69 -3.61
C LEU A 27 -1.41 -5.82 -2.58
N SER A 28 -1.97 -6.98 -2.91
CA SER A 28 -1.91 -8.18 -2.07
C SER A 28 -0.47 -8.71 -1.90
N GLU A 29 0.30 -8.76 -2.99
CA GLU A 29 1.73 -9.11 -2.97
C GLU A 29 2.55 -8.13 -2.12
N LEU A 30 2.37 -6.82 -2.35
CA LEU A 30 3.04 -5.77 -1.58
C LEU A 30 2.72 -5.89 -0.09
N SER A 31 1.45 -6.07 0.26
CA SER A 31 1.02 -6.26 1.66
C SER A 31 1.71 -7.46 2.31
N THR A 32 1.74 -8.61 1.62
CA THR A 32 2.41 -9.83 2.10
C THR A 32 3.91 -9.65 2.28
N ASN A 33 4.55 -8.95 1.34
CA ASN A 33 5.98 -8.64 1.40
C ASN A 33 6.31 -7.68 2.54
N MET A 34 5.57 -6.57 2.68
CA MET A 34 5.74 -5.61 3.76
C MET A 34 5.55 -6.26 5.13
N ALA A 35 4.51 -7.08 5.31
CA ALA A 35 4.27 -7.83 6.55
C ALA A 35 5.45 -8.75 6.92
N THR A 36 6.12 -9.33 5.92
CA THR A 36 7.26 -10.21 6.15
C THR A 36 8.55 -9.42 6.41
N LEU A 37 8.76 -8.28 5.73
CA LEU A 37 9.84 -7.34 6.03
C LEU A 37 9.75 -6.81 7.48
N LEU A 38 8.55 -6.45 7.92
CA LEU A 38 8.30 -6.02 9.31
C LEU A 38 8.69 -7.12 10.32
N ARG A 39 8.30 -8.37 10.07
CA ARG A 39 8.72 -9.51 10.92
C ARG A 39 10.23 -9.71 10.92
N GLN A 40 10.87 -9.60 9.77
CA GLN A 40 12.33 -9.71 9.67
C GLN A 40 13.05 -8.58 10.39
N ILE A 41 12.61 -7.32 10.23
CA ILE A 41 13.17 -6.16 10.94
C ILE A 41 13.04 -6.37 12.45
N ALA A 42 11.87 -6.78 12.93
CA ALA A 42 11.65 -7.06 14.35
C ALA A 42 12.56 -8.20 14.87
N ALA A 43 12.75 -9.26 14.09
CA ALA A 43 13.65 -10.36 14.47
C ALA A 43 15.12 -9.93 14.45
N VAL A 44 15.53 -9.09 13.50
CA VAL A 44 16.87 -8.50 13.47
C VAL A 44 17.09 -7.62 14.70
N ASP A 45 16.10 -6.80 15.08
CA ASP A 45 16.16 -5.99 16.30
C ASP A 45 16.29 -6.84 17.57
N GLY A 46 15.53 -7.94 17.63
CA GLY A 46 15.66 -8.94 18.70
C GLY A 46 17.05 -9.55 18.76
N ALA A 47 17.64 -9.90 17.60
CA ALA A 47 18.98 -10.48 17.52
C ALA A 47 20.09 -9.47 17.87
N ILE A 48 19.92 -8.19 17.50
CA ILE A 48 20.80 -7.09 17.90
C ILE A 48 20.75 -6.92 19.42
N ALA A 49 19.56 -7.03 20.03
CA ALA A 49 19.32 -6.88 21.47
C ALA A 49 19.88 -5.56 22.04
N GLY A 50 19.67 -4.45 21.31
CA GLY A 50 20.11 -3.11 21.72
C GLY A 50 21.60 -2.81 21.55
N ARG A 51 22.39 -3.74 21.00
CA ARG A 51 23.82 -3.50 20.73
C ARG A 51 24.03 -2.48 19.61
N SER A 52 24.94 -1.54 19.80
CA SER A 52 25.34 -0.59 18.76
C SER A 52 26.22 -1.27 17.70
N ALA A 53 26.12 -0.81 16.46
CA ALA A 53 27.07 -1.18 15.42
C ALA A 53 28.48 -0.71 15.82
N CYS A 54 29.48 -1.57 15.60
CA CYS A 54 30.88 -1.21 15.71
C CYS A 54 31.39 -0.78 14.32
N PRO A 55 31.88 0.46 14.13
CA PRO A 55 32.43 0.91 12.85
C PRO A 55 33.56 0.00 12.37
N PRO A 56 33.67 -0.28 11.05
CA PRO A 56 34.72 -1.16 10.52
C PRO A 56 36.15 -0.71 10.82
N GLU A 57 36.37 0.57 11.11
CA GLU A 57 37.66 1.17 11.49
C GLU A 57 38.04 0.83 12.93
N MET A 58 37.06 0.57 13.80
CA MET A 58 37.26 0.26 15.22
C MET A 58 37.44 -1.24 15.48
N MET A 59 37.34 -2.07 14.44
CA MET A 59 37.49 -3.52 14.53
C MET A 59 38.90 -3.90 15.02
N GLN A 60 38.96 -4.52 16.18
CA GLN A 60 40.20 -5.03 16.76
C GLN A 60 40.51 -6.44 16.26
N ASP A 61 41.79 -6.79 16.28
CA ASP A 61 42.24 -8.16 16.06
C ASP A 61 41.62 -9.11 17.10
N SER A 62 41.29 -10.32 16.68
CA SER A 62 40.93 -11.42 17.56
C SER A 62 41.73 -12.68 17.23
N LYS A 63 41.58 -13.70 18.08
CA LYS A 63 42.33 -14.97 17.97
C LYS A 63 42.27 -15.61 16.58
N PHE A 64 41.16 -15.42 15.87
CA PHE A 64 40.90 -16.09 14.58
C PHE A 64 40.84 -15.13 13.39
N MET A 65 40.81 -13.80 13.61
CA MET A 65 40.61 -12.84 12.52
C MET A 65 41.16 -11.45 12.88
N THR A 66 41.96 -10.87 12.01
CA THR A 66 42.46 -9.49 12.17
C THR A 66 41.35 -8.46 11.93
N GLY A 67 41.51 -7.26 12.45
CA GLY A 67 40.60 -6.13 12.22
C GLY A 67 40.43 -5.82 10.73
N GLU A 68 41.50 -5.95 9.94
CA GLU A 68 41.46 -5.77 8.48
C GLU A 68 40.62 -6.86 7.80
N GLN A 69 40.77 -8.12 8.21
CA GLN A 69 39.94 -9.22 7.70
C GLN A 69 38.47 -9.00 8.07
N LYS A 70 38.16 -8.57 9.30
CA LYS A 70 36.79 -8.23 9.73
C LYS A 70 36.19 -7.12 8.88
N ARG A 71 36.94 -6.04 8.65
CA ARG A 71 36.56 -4.92 7.77
C ARG A 71 36.24 -5.40 6.35
N LYS A 72 37.08 -6.28 5.80
CA LYS A 72 36.86 -6.89 4.48
C LYS A 72 35.55 -7.66 4.42
N VAL A 73 35.25 -8.50 5.42
CA VAL A 73 34.00 -9.27 5.46
C VAL A 73 32.79 -8.35 5.60
N LEU A 74 32.86 -7.32 6.45
CA LEU A 74 31.78 -6.32 6.59
C LEU A 74 31.50 -5.58 5.27
N GLY A 75 32.55 -5.19 4.54
CA GLY A 75 32.38 -4.56 3.22
C GLY A 75 31.80 -5.50 2.16
N GLN A 76 32.17 -6.78 2.19
CA GLN A 76 31.57 -7.79 1.30
C GLN A 76 30.12 -8.09 1.67
N TRP A 77 29.81 -8.12 2.97
CA TRP A 77 28.45 -8.30 3.48
C TRP A 77 27.53 -7.15 3.06
N ASP A 78 27.98 -5.91 3.20
CA ASP A 78 27.23 -4.74 2.76
C ASP A 78 26.95 -4.79 1.24
N LYS A 79 27.95 -5.16 0.43
CA LYS A 79 27.77 -5.38 -1.02
C LYS A 79 26.77 -6.50 -1.32
N PHE A 80 26.84 -7.62 -0.59
CA PHE A 80 25.94 -8.74 -0.75
C PHE A 80 24.48 -8.35 -0.47
N ILE A 81 24.24 -7.62 0.62
CA ILE A 81 22.92 -7.11 0.98
C ILE A 81 22.42 -6.11 -0.07
N LYS A 82 23.20 -5.06 -0.37
CA LYS A 82 22.82 -4.03 -1.33
C LYS A 82 22.64 -4.57 -2.75
N GLY A 83 23.34 -5.65 -3.08
CA GLY A 83 23.18 -6.38 -4.34
C GLY A 83 22.00 -7.38 -4.34
N GLY A 84 21.04 -7.23 -3.43
CA GLY A 84 19.82 -8.04 -3.39
C GLY A 84 20.07 -9.51 -3.06
N PHE A 85 21.07 -9.79 -2.22
CA PHE A 85 21.46 -11.14 -1.81
C PHE A 85 21.91 -12.03 -2.97
N SER A 86 22.50 -11.46 -4.02
CA SER A 86 22.93 -12.25 -5.18
C SER A 86 24.06 -13.25 -4.83
N HIS A 87 23.92 -14.51 -5.27
CA HIS A 87 24.88 -15.58 -4.97
C HIS A 87 26.34 -15.24 -5.32
N HIS A 88 26.57 -14.52 -6.43
CA HIS A 88 27.94 -14.14 -6.84
C HIS A 88 28.62 -13.15 -5.86
N LEU A 89 27.82 -12.40 -5.09
CA LEU A 89 28.30 -11.50 -4.04
C LEU A 89 28.40 -12.21 -2.69
N PHE A 90 27.84 -13.41 -2.55
CA PHE A 90 28.02 -14.27 -1.39
C PHE A 90 29.42 -14.90 -1.42
N THR A 91 30.40 -14.11 -0.98
CA THR A 91 31.82 -14.50 -1.05
C THR A 91 32.16 -15.60 -0.05
N ASP A 92 33.31 -16.27 -0.28
CA ASP A 92 33.79 -17.31 0.62
C ASP A 92 34.08 -16.79 2.03
N ALA A 93 34.54 -15.55 2.17
CA ALA A 93 34.82 -14.95 3.47
C ALA A 93 33.54 -14.68 4.29
N ILE A 94 32.44 -14.31 3.63
CA ILE A 94 31.12 -14.22 4.29
C ILE A 94 30.71 -15.61 4.78
N TYR A 95 30.78 -16.62 3.90
CA TYR A 95 30.41 -17.98 4.25
C TYR A 95 31.23 -18.54 5.41
N GLN A 96 32.56 -18.41 5.38
CA GLN A 96 33.44 -18.87 6.45
C GLN A 96 33.10 -18.17 7.77
N HIS A 97 32.86 -16.85 7.76
CA HIS A 97 32.49 -16.13 8.96
C HIS A 97 31.16 -16.63 9.54
N LEU A 98 30.12 -16.73 8.72
CA LEU A 98 28.81 -17.21 9.17
C LEU A 98 28.92 -18.65 9.71
N ASN A 99 29.52 -19.56 8.93
CA ASN A 99 29.63 -20.97 9.29
C ASN A 99 30.48 -21.22 10.55
N LEU A 100 31.58 -20.49 10.73
CA LEU A 100 32.52 -20.75 11.84
C LEU A 100 32.22 -19.92 13.10
N HIS A 101 31.63 -18.73 12.95
CA HIS A 101 31.58 -17.74 14.03
C HIS A 101 30.17 -17.27 14.39
N CYS A 102 29.16 -17.64 13.59
CA CYS A 102 27.76 -17.31 13.87
C CYS A 102 26.91 -18.55 14.19
N GLY A 103 27.50 -19.63 14.73
CA GLY A 103 26.75 -20.75 15.31
C GLY A 103 25.99 -21.64 14.31
N PHE A 104 26.26 -21.50 13.02
CA PHE A 104 25.61 -22.31 11.99
C PHE A 104 26.24 -23.71 11.92
N ILE A 105 25.41 -24.74 12.09
CA ILE A 105 25.84 -26.14 12.02
C ILE A 105 25.16 -26.78 10.81
N ALA A 106 25.95 -27.35 9.89
CA ALA A 106 25.56 -28.34 8.88
C ALA A 106 25.22 -27.90 7.43
N HIS A 107 26.00 -26.99 6.83
CA HIS A 107 26.11 -26.95 5.36
C HIS A 107 27.55 -27.21 4.91
N PHE A 108 27.77 -28.30 4.18
CA PHE A 108 29.12 -28.78 3.80
C PHE A 108 29.86 -27.85 2.82
N ASN A 109 29.18 -26.90 2.18
CA ASN A 109 29.78 -25.94 1.26
C ASN A 109 28.96 -24.64 1.16
N ARG A 110 29.59 -23.61 0.58
CA ARG A 110 29.03 -22.26 0.38
C ARG A 110 27.68 -22.26 -0.36
N MET A 111 27.54 -23.09 -1.39
CA MET A 111 26.31 -23.17 -2.18
C MET A 111 25.15 -23.73 -1.35
N GLY A 112 25.38 -24.82 -0.63
CA GLY A 112 24.38 -25.42 0.25
C GLY A 112 23.97 -24.49 1.38
N PHE A 113 24.91 -23.72 1.95
CA PHE A 113 24.60 -22.68 2.92
C PHE A 113 23.71 -21.61 2.29
N TYR A 114 24.12 -21.11 1.13
CA TYR A 114 23.38 -20.07 0.42
C TYR A 114 21.96 -20.52 0.09
N SER A 115 21.77 -21.67 -0.55
CA SER A 115 20.46 -22.18 -0.96
C SER A 115 19.54 -22.50 0.22
N THR A 116 20.09 -22.67 1.43
CA THR A 116 19.27 -22.88 2.62
C THR A 116 18.61 -21.60 3.08
N TYR A 117 19.34 -20.49 3.08
CA TYR A 117 18.82 -19.22 3.60
C TYR A 117 18.28 -18.32 2.51
N TRP A 118 18.75 -18.48 1.28
CA TRP A 118 18.35 -17.68 0.14
C TRP A 118 17.85 -18.52 -1.04
N ASN A 119 16.80 -18.04 -1.71
CA ASN A 119 16.23 -18.71 -2.88
C ASN A 119 17.01 -18.35 -4.15
N GLY A 120 17.96 -19.20 -4.53
CA GLY A 120 18.76 -19.05 -5.74
C GLY A 120 17.97 -19.15 -7.05
N ASP A 121 16.87 -19.91 -7.07
CA ASP A 121 16.04 -20.09 -8.27
C ASP A 121 15.27 -18.82 -8.61
N PHE A 122 14.82 -18.08 -7.59
CA PHE A 122 14.19 -16.77 -7.79
C PHE A 122 15.17 -15.74 -8.39
N ILE A 123 16.43 -15.78 -7.95
CA ILE A 123 17.49 -14.91 -8.48
C ILE A 123 17.85 -15.27 -9.92
N ALA A 124 17.94 -16.56 -10.22
CA ALA A 124 18.18 -17.04 -11.58
C ALA A 124 17.01 -16.71 -12.52
N PHE A 125 15.78 -16.89 -12.05
CA PHE A 125 14.56 -16.52 -12.76
C PHE A 125 14.54 -15.02 -13.08
N ALA A 126 14.74 -14.15 -12.09
CA ALA A 126 14.76 -12.71 -12.29
C ALA A 126 15.83 -12.26 -13.32
N LYS A 127 17.00 -12.91 -13.30
CA LYS A 127 18.07 -12.64 -14.25
C LYS A 127 17.73 -13.10 -15.68
N GLN A 128 17.01 -14.21 -15.84
CA GLN A 128 16.60 -14.74 -17.15
C GLN A 128 15.48 -13.93 -17.79
N THR A 129 14.66 -13.27 -16.98
CA THR A 129 13.47 -12.53 -17.43
C THR A 129 13.71 -11.03 -17.61
N ASP A 130 14.96 -10.55 -17.51
CA ASP A 130 15.32 -9.12 -17.54
C ASP A 130 14.56 -8.32 -16.44
N MET A 131 14.28 -8.99 -15.32
CA MET A 131 13.58 -8.41 -14.18
C MET A 131 14.58 -7.80 -13.21
N VAL A 132 14.26 -6.61 -12.70
CA VAL A 132 14.95 -6.04 -11.55
C VAL A 132 14.54 -6.86 -10.33
N LEU A 133 15.51 -7.47 -9.64
CA LEU A 133 15.30 -8.09 -8.33
C LEU A 133 14.88 -6.98 -7.35
N LEU A 134 13.58 -6.90 -7.05
CA LEU A 134 13.08 -6.09 -5.94
C LEU A 134 12.90 -6.99 -4.70
N PRO A 135 13.21 -6.48 -3.51
CA PRO A 135 14.02 -7.20 -2.54
C PRO A 135 13.20 -8.15 -1.66
N VAL A 136 13.90 -8.81 -0.75
CA VAL A 136 13.41 -9.56 0.43
C VAL A 136 11.94 -9.22 0.79
N PRO A 137 11.06 -10.22 0.86
CA PRO A 137 11.27 -11.46 1.62
C PRO A 137 11.42 -12.74 0.80
N GLY A 138 11.02 -12.75 -0.47
CA GLY A 138 11.04 -13.97 -1.29
C GLY A 138 12.43 -14.58 -1.50
N VAL A 139 13.47 -13.74 -1.41
CA VAL A 139 14.86 -14.18 -1.56
C VAL A 139 15.45 -14.68 -0.24
N PHE A 140 15.04 -14.19 0.92
CA PHE A 140 15.61 -14.59 2.22
C PHE A 140 14.62 -15.50 2.95
N ILE A 141 14.55 -16.77 2.52
CA ILE A 141 13.45 -17.70 2.82
C ILE A 141 13.48 -18.28 4.24
N ASN A 142 14.64 -18.66 4.76
CA ASN A 142 14.78 -19.27 6.09
C ASN A 142 15.34 -18.27 7.12
N TRP A 143 14.88 -17.03 7.02
CA TRP A 143 15.38 -15.90 7.81
C TRP A 143 15.20 -16.09 9.32
N GLU A 144 14.12 -16.73 9.78
CA GLU A 144 13.88 -17.01 11.20
C GLU A 144 15.00 -17.88 11.78
N ARG A 145 15.26 -19.03 11.13
CA ARG A 145 16.35 -19.93 11.53
C ARG A 145 17.71 -19.26 11.41
N PHE A 146 17.91 -18.44 10.37
CA PHE A 146 19.14 -17.68 10.21
C PHE A 146 19.40 -16.76 11.40
N LEU A 147 18.42 -15.91 11.75
CA LEU A 147 18.55 -14.92 12.81
C LEU A 147 18.60 -15.56 14.20
N LEU A 148 17.86 -16.66 14.43
CA LEU A 148 17.95 -17.44 15.67
C LEU A 148 19.35 -18.03 15.89
N SER A 149 20.01 -18.42 14.80
CA SER A 149 21.35 -19.01 14.86
C SER A 149 22.43 -17.92 14.93
N PHE A 150 22.14 -16.71 14.44
CA PHE A 150 23.11 -15.61 14.33
C PHE A 150 23.59 -15.12 15.71
N GLN A 151 24.80 -15.54 16.08
CA GLN A 151 25.37 -15.19 17.38
C GLN A 151 26.01 -13.80 17.39
N CYS A 152 25.53 -12.91 18.27
CA CYS A 152 26.11 -11.59 18.56
C CYS A 152 26.77 -11.56 19.96
N TRP A 153 27.57 -12.59 20.29
CA TRP A 153 28.14 -12.76 21.62
C TRP A 153 29.67 -12.91 21.57
N GLY A 154 30.33 -12.67 22.70
CA GLY A 154 31.78 -12.79 22.83
C GLY A 154 32.55 -11.83 21.93
N GLU A 155 33.70 -12.29 21.41
CA GLU A 155 34.60 -11.49 20.56
C GLU A 155 34.00 -11.10 19.19
N TRP A 156 32.88 -11.71 18.80
CA TRP A 156 32.19 -11.46 17.54
C TRP A 156 31.03 -10.48 17.66
N ALA A 157 30.66 -10.08 18.88
CA ALA A 157 29.48 -9.25 19.13
C ALA A 157 29.46 -7.95 18.31
N GLY A 158 30.60 -7.25 18.23
CA GLY A 158 30.71 -6.00 17.45
C GLY A 158 30.52 -6.22 15.95
N MET A 159 31.14 -7.27 15.40
CA MET A 159 31.03 -7.59 13.98
C MET A 159 29.62 -8.08 13.62
N GLY A 160 29.06 -8.98 14.43
CA GLY A 160 27.70 -9.51 14.25
C GLY A 160 26.65 -8.40 14.35
N ALA A 161 26.76 -7.50 15.33
CA ALA A 161 25.89 -6.34 15.44
C ALA A 161 25.97 -5.47 14.18
N THR A 162 27.17 -5.16 13.69
CA THR A 162 27.34 -4.36 12.46
C THR A 162 26.74 -5.03 11.22
N MET A 163 26.88 -6.35 11.09
CA MET A 163 26.24 -7.11 10.00
C MET A 163 24.71 -7.02 10.08
N LEU A 164 24.14 -7.17 11.27
CA LEU A 164 22.70 -7.08 11.48
C LEU A 164 22.16 -5.65 11.29
N HIS A 165 22.92 -4.63 11.67
CA HIS A 165 22.55 -3.22 11.39
C HIS A 165 22.54 -2.92 9.90
N SER A 166 23.52 -3.43 9.13
CA SER A 166 23.51 -3.32 7.66
C SER A 166 22.29 -4.03 7.05
N LEU A 167 21.97 -5.24 7.53
CA LEU A 167 20.78 -5.98 7.11
C LEU A 167 19.50 -5.18 7.43
N LYS A 168 19.34 -4.73 8.67
CA LYS A 168 18.20 -3.91 9.11
C LYS A 168 18.03 -2.69 8.22
N SER A 169 19.12 -1.95 7.98
CA SER A 169 19.09 -0.73 7.16
C SER A 169 18.56 -1.00 5.75
N HIS A 170 18.99 -2.09 5.12
CA HIS A 170 18.50 -2.48 3.80
C HIS A 170 17.04 -2.93 3.82
N LEU A 171 16.63 -3.74 4.81
CA LEU A 171 15.24 -4.17 4.96
C LEU A 171 14.31 -2.96 5.18
N SER A 172 14.71 -2.01 6.01
CA SER A 172 13.96 -0.77 6.25
C SER A 172 13.93 0.16 5.03
N SER A 173 15.01 0.22 4.25
CA SER A 173 14.99 0.96 2.97
C SER A 173 14.01 0.33 2.00
N THR A 174 14.06 -1.00 1.86
CA THR A 174 13.14 -1.76 1.02
C THR A 174 11.69 -1.54 1.43
N LEU A 175 11.39 -1.63 2.73
CA LEU A 175 10.05 -1.41 3.25
C LEU A 175 9.51 -0.02 2.85
N ARG A 176 10.32 1.02 2.99
CA ARG A 176 9.94 2.39 2.59
C ARG A 176 9.70 2.52 1.09
N GLU A 177 10.45 1.81 0.27
CA GLU A 177 10.22 1.77 -1.19
C GLU A 177 8.87 1.11 -1.51
N LEU A 178 8.53 -0.01 -0.86
CA LEU A 178 7.23 -0.67 -1.03
C LEU A 178 6.06 0.17 -0.51
N GLU A 179 6.24 0.86 0.63
CA GLU A 179 5.25 1.80 1.16
C GLU A 179 5.00 2.96 0.18
N GLY A 180 6.07 3.49 -0.44
CA GLY A 180 5.99 4.50 -1.49
C GLY A 180 5.14 4.04 -2.68
N GLU A 181 5.33 2.80 -3.14
CA GLU A 181 4.54 2.24 -4.24
C GLU A 181 3.04 2.17 -3.91
N VAL A 182 2.68 1.79 -2.67
CA VAL A 182 1.28 1.76 -2.22
C VAL A 182 0.69 3.17 -2.17
N ILE A 183 1.46 4.14 -1.66
CA ILE A 183 1.05 5.55 -1.59
C ILE A 183 0.82 6.11 -2.99
N ASP A 184 1.73 5.85 -3.93
CA ASP A 184 1.61 6.32 -5.32
C ASP A 184 0.39 5.69 -6.01
N ALA A 185 0.15 4.39 -5.81
CA ALA A 185 -1.01 3.70 -6.34
C ALA A 185 -2.34 4.26 -5.78
N PHE A 186 -2.34 4.70 -4.52
CA PHE A 186 -3.48 5.34 -3.89
C PHE A 186 -3.69 6.79 -4.36
N HIS A 187 -2.62 7.57 -4.52
CA HIS A 187 -2.70 8.91 -5.08
C HIS A 187 -3.30 8.89 -6.48
N HIS A 188 -2.90 7.93 -7.32
CA HIS A 188 -3.50 7.78 -8.64
C HIS A 188 -5.02 7.53 -8.57
N ASP A 189 -5.49 6.69 -7.64
CA ASP A 189 -6.94 6.48 -7.45
C ASP A 189 -7.66 7.75 -7.04
N LEU A 190 -7.06 8.52 -6.14
CA LEU A 190 -7.63 9.79 -5.69
C LEU A 190 -7.72 10.82 -6.82
N GLU A 191 -6.72 10.90 -7.68
CA GLU A 191 -6.73 11.78 -8.85
C GLU A 191 -7.87 11.43 -9.82
N GLN A 192 -8.22 10.15 -9.97
CA GLN A 192 -9.37 9.71 -10.78
C GLN A 192 -10.72 10.02 -10.11
N LEU A 193 -10.78 9.93 -8.78
CA LEU A 193 -12.01 10.19 -8.02
C LEU A 193 -12.33 11.68 -7.88
N TYR A 194 -11.32 12.55 -7.90
CA TYR A 194 -11.51 13.98 -7.66
C TYR A 194 -12.45 14.66 -8.69
N PRO A 195 -12.30 14.46 -10.02
CA PRO A 195 -13.26 14.98 -11.00
C PRO A 195 -14.68 14.48 -10.78
N LEU A 196 -14.84 13.20 -10.42
CA LEU A 196 -16.15 12.59 -10.16
C LEU A 196 -16.81 13.23 -8.93
N GLN A 197 -16.02 13.48 -7.87
CA GLN A 197 -16.50 14.18 -6.68
C GLN A 197 -16.96 15.61 -7.00
N VAL A 198 -16.22 16.33 -7.86
CA VAL A 198 -16.59 17.70 -8.27
C VAL A 198 -17.92 17.70 -9.03
N GLU A 199 -18.11 16.76 -9.95
CA GLU A 199 -19.35 16.64 -10.71
C GLU A 199 -20.53 16.26 -9.81
N GLU A 200 -20.33 15.33 -8.88
CA GLU A 200 -21.36 14.95 -7.91
C GLU A 200 -21.76 16.11 -7.00
N ARG A 201 -20.80 16.92 -6.53
CA ARG A 201 -21.09 18.14 -5.77
C ARG A 201 -21.92 19.14 -6.57
N LYS A 202 -21.63 19.28 -7.87
CA LYS A 202 -22.37 20.17 -8.77
C LYS A 202 -23.82 19.69 -8.93
N ARG A 203 -24.02 18.39 -9.18
CA ARG A 203 -25.35 17.78 -9.28
C ARG A 203 -26.19 18.02 -8.02
N ILE A 204 -25.61 17.79 -6.84
CA ILE A 204 -26.29 18.02 -5.55
C ILE A 204 -26.64 19.50 -5.38
N ALA A 205 -25.75 20.41 -5.78
CA ALA A 205 -26.03 21.85 -5.70
C ALA A 205 -27.18 22.28 -6.62
N GLU A 206 -27.26 21.75 -7.84
CA GLU A 206 -28.35 22.00 -8.78
C GLU A 206 -29.69 21.46 -8.28
N GLU A 207 -29.69 20.26 -7.68
CA GLU A 207 -30.88 19.67 -7.07
C GLU A 207 -31.35 20.50 -5.86
N ALA A 208 -30.44 20.91 -4.98
CA ALA A 208 -30.74 21.77 -3.84
C ALA A 208 -31.31 23.13 -4.28
N ASP A 209 -30.79 23.71 -5.36
CA ASP A 209 -31.33 24.95 -5.92
C ASP A 209 -32.73 24.77 -6.51
N THR A 210 -32.98 23.64 -7.16
CA THR A 210 -34.31 23.27 -7.67
C THR A 210 -35.34 23.16 -6.54
N TYR A 211 -34.99 22.48 -5.45
CA TYR A 211 -35.86 22.42 -4.28
C TYR A 211 -36.05 23.79 -3.62
N ARG A 212 -35.00 24.61 -3.53
CA ARG A 212 -35.11 25.98 -3.00
C ARG A 212 -36.10 26.80 -3.81
N ARG A 213 -36.02 26.75 -5.15
CA ARG A 213 -37.01 27.40 -6.04
C ARG A 213 -38.42 26.85 -5.81
N LYS A 214 -38.58 25.54 -5.62
CA LYS A 214 -39.89 24.94 -5.35
C LYS A 214 -40.48 25.38 -4.00
N VAL A 215 -39.64 25.51 -2.97
CA VAL A 215 -40.09 26.05 -1.67
C VAL A 215 -40.57 27.48 -1.84
N VAL A 216 -39.81 28.34 -2.55
CA VAL A 216 -40.24 29.72 -2.82
C VAL A 216 -41.58 29.74 -3.56
N GLU A 217 -41.74 28.95 -4.63
CA GLU A 217 -42.99 28.84 -5.40
C GLU A 217 -44.17 28.42 -4.50
N LEU A 218 -43.98 27.40 -3.66
CA LEU A 218 -45.03 26.91 -2.77
C LEU A 218 -45.36 27.90 -1.65
N THR A 219 -44.36 28.61 -1.12
CA THR A 219 -44.57 29.67 -0.11
C THR A 219 -45.33 30.84 -0.73
N THR A 220 -44.94 31.32 -1.92
CA THR A 220 -45.69 32.36 -2.63
C THR A 220 -47.13 31.91 -2.89
N LYS A 221 -47.33 30.68 -3.37
CA LYS A 221 -48.68 30.13 -3.55
C LYS A 221 -49.47 30.08 -2.24
N LEU A 222 -48.82 29.74 -1.12
CA LEU A 222 -49.47 29.71 0.19
C LEU A 222 -49.88 31.11 0.66
N ASP A 223 -49.01 32.11 0.47
CA ASP A 223 -49.26 33.49 0.86
C ASP A 223 -50.36 34.14 -0.01
N ASP A 224 -50.41 33.81 -1.30
CA ASP A 224 -51.40 34.30 -2.25
C ASP A 224 -52.74 33.54 -2.19
N MET A 225 -52.81 32.42 -1.48
CA MET A 225 -54.02 31.59 -1.40
C MET A 225 -55.01 32.16 -0.38
N ASP A 226 -55.94 32.95 -0.89
CA ASP A 226 -57.16 33.32 -0.19
C ASP A 226 -58.33 32.38 -0.52
N ILE A 227 -59.48 32.57 0.15
CA ILE A 227 -60.66 31.73 -0.04
C ILE A 227 -61.19 31.84 -1.48
N ASP A 228 -61.15 33.02 -2.07
CA ASP A 228 -61.75 33.28 -3.38
C ASP A 228 -60.92 32.62 -4.50
N SER A 229 -59.59 32.79 -4.48
CA SER A 229 -58.66 32.10 -5.40
C SER A 229 -58.68 30.58 -5.26
N PHE A 230 -58.82 30.06 -4.04
CA PHE A 230 -58.98 28.62 -3.80
C PHE A 230 -60.26 28.07 -4.44
N LEU A 231 -61.37 28.80 -4.31
CA LEU A 231 -62.65 28.42 -4.90
C LEU A 231 -62.60 28.50 -6.43
N GLU A 232 -61.99 29.54 -7.00
CA GLU A 232 -61.80 29.69 -8.44
C GLU A 232 -61.00 28.51 -9.05
N ASP A 233 -59.86 28.13 -8.47
CA ASP A 233 -59.04 26.99 -8.94
C ASP A 233 -59.81 25.66 -8.88
N ARG A 234 -60.61 25.45 -7.83
CA ARG A 234 -61.43 24.26 -7.66
C ARG A 234 -62.62 24.23 -8.62
N ILE A 235 -63.26 25.37 -8.86
CA ILE A 235 -64.35 25.49 -9.84
C ILE A 235 -63.81 25.28 -11.26
N ALA A 236 -62.65 25.83 -11.59
CA ALA A 236 -61.99 25.62 -12.88
C ALA A 236 -61.64 24.14 -13.11
N SER A 237 -61.08 23.47 -12.09
CA SER A 237 -60.82 22.03 -12.10
C SER A 237 -62.11 21.22 -12.26
N TYR A 238 -63.18 21.59 -11.55
CA TYR A 238 -64.49 20.94 -11.64
C TYR A 238 -65.12 21.12 -13.02
N LYS A 239 -65.10 22.33 -13.60
CA LYS A 239 -65.61 22.60 -14.95
C LYS A 239 -64.82 21.87 -16.05
N THR A 240 -63.53 21.62 -15.82
CA THR A 240 -62.72 20.78 -16.73
C THR A 240 -63.22 19.33 -16.75
N LEU A 241 -63.64 18.81 -15.59
CA LEU A 241 -64.16 17.44 -15.45
C LEU A 241 -65.65 17.33 -15.81
N PHE A 242 -66.43 18.38 -15.56
CA PHE A 242 -67.89 18.43 -15.76
C PHE A 242 -68.31 19.75 -16.45
N PRO A 243 -68.11 19.88 -17.77
CA PRO A 243 -68.29 21.16 -18.48
C PRO A 243 -69.73 21.68 -18.51
N THR A 244 -70.71 20.79 -18.34
CA THR A 244 -72.14 21.09 -18.44
C THR A 244 -72.82 21.31 -17.08
N LEU A 245 -72.08 21.13 -15.98
CA LEU A 245 -72.61 21.29 -14.62
C LEU A 245 -72.06 22.57 -14.00
N ASP A 246 -72.94 23.40 -13.46
CA ASP A 246 -72.55 24.56 -12.66
C ASP A 246 -72.56 24.17 -11.17
N PRO A 247 -71.42 24.24 -10.46
CA PRO A 247 -71.35 24.03 -9.02
C PRO A 247 -72.37 24.86 -8.24
N ALA A 248 -72.71 26.07 -8.70
CA ALA A 248 -73.69 26.94 -8.05
C ALA A 248 -75.10 26.31 -7.94
N ASN A 249 -75.44 25.35 -8.81
CA ASN A 249 -76.74 24.66 -8.78
C ASN A 249 -76.89 23.64 -7.64
N PHE A 250 -75.80 23.34 -6.91
CA PHE A 250 -75.75 22.27 -5.91
C PHE A 250 -75.41 22.77 -4.49
N VAL A 251 -75.27 24.08 -4.29
CA VAL A 251 -74.86 24.67 -3.00
C VAL A 251 -76.08 25.28 -2.29
N GLU A 252 -76.25 25.00 -0.99
CA GLU A 252 -77.31 25.62 -0.16
C GLU A 252 -77.11 27.14 -0.06
N ALA A 253 -78.22 27.91 -0.08
CA ALA A 253 -78.28 29.36 -0.24
C ALA A 253 -77.48 30.23 0.77
N GLY A 254 -76.89 29.62 1.81
CA GLY A 254 -76.04 30.30 2.80
C GLY A 254 -74.53 30.28 2.52
N LEU A 255 -74.05 29.48 1.56
CA LEU A 255 -72.62 29.40 1.18
C LEU A 255 -72.28 30.26 -0.05
N VAL A 256 -73.27 30.93 -0.63
CA VAL A 256 -73.22 31.60 -1.94
C VAL A 256 -72.53 32.98 -1.90
N SER A 257 -72.31 33.60 -0.73
CA SER A 257 -71.76 34.96 -0.69
C SER A 257 -70.32 35.10 -1.18
N ASN A 258 -69.58 33.98 -1.31
CA ASN A 258 -68.18 33.97 -1.75
C ASN A 258 -67.97 33.15 -3.05
N LEU A 259 -69.05 32.86 -3.80
CA LEU A 259 -69.00 32.07 -5.04
C LEU A 259 -69.42 32.86 -6.29
N CYS A 260 -69.71 34.16 -6.14
CA CYS A 260 -70.12 35.09 -7.22
C CYS A 260 -69.13 36.25 -7.35
#